data_AF-A0A9D4DZ10-F1
#
_entry.id   AF-A0A9D4DZ10-F1
#
_cell.length_a   1.000
_cell.length_b   1.000
_cell.length_c   1.000
_cell.angle_alpha   90.00
_cell.angle_beta   90.00
_cell.angle_gamma   90.00
#
_symmetry.space_group_name_H-M   'P 1'
#
loop_
_entity.id
_entity.type
_entity.pdbx_description
1 polymer ?
#
loop_
_entity_poly.entity_id
_entity_poly.type
_entity_poly.pdbx_seq_one_letter_code
_entity_poly.pdbx_strand_id
1 'polypeptide(L)'
;MLLLLLLLLLLLLLLLLLLLLLLLLLLLLLLLLLLLLLLLLLLLLLLLLLLLLLLLLLLLLLLLLLPPPPPPPPPPPPPPPPPLILPCLLLLLLLLLPLLLLFLLLLLLLLLLLLLLLLLLLLLLLLLLLLLLLLLLLLLLLLLLLLLLLLLLLLLLLLLLLLLLLLLLLVLLLLLLLLLLLLHHHHHHRSP
;
A
#
# COMPACT_ATOMS: atom_id res chain seq x y z
N MET A 1 -14.08 38.94 -1.34
CA MET A 1 -14.05 38.01 -2.49
C MET A 1 -12.66 37.44 -2.75
N LEU A 2 -11.61 38.26 -2.96
CA LEU A 2 -10.25 37.76 -3.24
C LEU A 2 -9.68 36.80 -2.17
N LEU A 3 -9.83 37.14 -0.89
CA LEU A 3 -9.36 36.28 0.23
C LEU A 3 -10.02 34.89 0.21
N LEU A 4 -11.31 34.82 -0.13
CA LEU A 4 -12.09 33.59 -0.16
C LEU A 4 -11.65 32.69 -1.31
N LEU A 5 -11.37 33.28 -2.47
CA LEU A 5 -10.81 32.55 -3.62
C LEU A 5 -9.42 31.99 -3.30
N LEU A 6 -8.57 32.80 -2.64
CA LEU A 6 -7.23 32.37 -2.23
C LEU A 6 -7.28 31.20 -1.24
N LEU A 7 -8.19 31.25 -0.27
CA LEU A 7 -8.39 30.17 0.70
C LEU A 7 -8.82 28.87 -0.01
N LEU A 8 -9.78 28.96 -0.93
CA LEU A 8 -10.24 27.80 -1.70
C LEU A 8 -9.12 27.19 -2.56
N LEU A 9 -8.30 28.04 -3.19
CA LEU A 9 -7.16 27.59 -4.00
C LEU A 9 -6.10 26.88 -3.13
N LEU A 10 -5.76 27.46 -1.98
CA LEU A 10 -4.80 26.85 -1.04
C LEU A 10 -5.28 25.48 -0.56
N LEU A 11 -6.57 25.37 -0.28
CA LEU A 11 -7.22 24.15 0.18
C LEU A 11 -7.23 23.06 -0.89
N LEU A 12 -7.51 23.43 -2.15
CA LEU A 12 -7.41 22.53 -3.29
C LEU A 12 -5.97 22.05 -3.52
N LEU A 13 -5.00 22.95 -3.40
CA LEU A 13 -3.58 22.61 -3.52
C LEU A 13 -3.14 21.62 -2.44
N LEU A 14 -3.59 21.83 -1.19
CA LEU A 14 -3.31 20.93 -0.07
C LEU A 14 -3.89 19.53 -0.33
N LEU A 15 -5.14 19.45 -0.81
CA LEU A 15 -5.78 18.20 -1.16
C LEU A 15 -5.00 17.46 -2.26
N LEU A 16 -4.58 18.17 -3.31
CA LEU A 16 -3.79 17.62 -4.40
C LEU A 16 -2.44 17.08 -3.91
N LEU A 17 -1.74 17.85 -3.08
CA LEU A 17 -0.46 17.44 -2.51
C LEU A 17 -0.62 16.17 -1.67
N LEU A 18 -1.67 16.09 -0.85
CA LEU A 18 -1.94 14.90 -0.06
C LEU A 18 -2.23 13.69 -0.95
N LEU A 19 -3.05 13.85 -2.00
CA LEU A 19 -3.35 12.79 -2.96
C LEU A 19 -2.06 12.29 -3.64
N LEU A 20 -1.15 13.19 -4.01
CA LEU A 20 0.14 12.83 -4.59
C LEU A 20 1.00 12.04 -3.59
N LEU A 21 1.06 12.47 -2.34
CA LEU A 21 1.77 11.75 -1.27
C LEU A 21 1.17 10.35 -1.06
N LEU A 22 -0.16 10.24 -1.12
CA LEU A 22 -0.91 8.99 -1.08
C LEU A 22 -0.45 8.01 -2.15
N LEU A 23 -0.42 8.51 -3.39
CA LEU A 23 -0.04 7.73 -4.56
C LEU A 23 1.41 7.27 -4.47
N LEU A 24 2.30 8.15 -4.02
CA LEU A 24 3.71 7.83 -3.80
C LEU A 24 3.88 6.73 -2.74
N LEU A 25 3.16 6.82 -1.62
CA LEU A 25 3.19 5.82 -0.57
C LEU A 25 2.70 4.46 -1.09
N LEU A 26 1.60 4.45 -1.84
CA LEU A 26 1.07 3.25 -2.46
C LEU A 26 2.07 2.62 -3.46
N LEU A 27 2.73 3.44 -4.27
CA LEU A 27 3.74 2.98 -5.23
C LEU A 27 4.96 2.37 -4.51
N LEU A 28 5.48 3.03 -3.48
CA LEU A 28 6.60 2.53 -2.68
C LEU A 28 6.27 1.17 -2.08
N LEU A 29 5.05 1.03 -1.59
CA LEU A 29 4.56 -0.19 -0.97
C LEU A 29 4.37 -1.33 -1.97
N LEU A 30 3.86 -1.03 -3.17
CA LEU A 30 3.80 -1.98 -4.28
C LEU A 30 5.21 -2.45 -4.69
N LEU A 31 6.17 -1.53 -4.74
CA LEU A 31 7.57 -1.85 -5.04
C LEU A 31 8.17 -2.78 -3.97
N LEU A 32 7.91 -2.52 -2.69
CA LEU A 32 8.35 -3.39 -1.59
C LEU A 32 7.76 -4.80 -1.71
N LEU A 33 6.46 -4.91 -2.03
CA LEU A 33 5.81 -6.19 -2.25
C LEU A 33 6.43 -6.95 -3.44
N LEU A 34 6.69 -6.26 -4.55
CA LEU A 34 7.36 -6.84 -5.72
C LEU A 34 8.76 -7.34 -5.38
N LEU A 35 9.53 -6.55 -4.63
CA LEU A 35 10.87 -6.94 -4.18
C LEU A 35 10.81 -8.20 -3.29
N LEU A 36 9.85 -8.28 -2.37
CA LEU A 36 9.68 -9.45 -1.53
C LEU A 36 9.31 -10.69 -2.37
N LEU A 37 8.40 -10.54 -3.33
CA LEU A 37 8.01 -11.62 -4.24
C LEU A 37 9.21 -12.12 -5.06
N LEU A 38 10.04 -11.19 -5.57
CA LEU A 38 11.26 -11.53 -6.29
C LEU A 38 12.26 -12.29 -5.40
N LEU A 39 12.44 -11.85 -4.16
CA LEU A 39 13.30 -12.53 -3.19
C LEU A 39 12.80 -13.95 -2.89
N LEU A 40 11.49 -14.11 -2.72
CA LEU A 40 10.85 -15.41 -2.54
C LEU A 40 11.10 -16.32 -3.76
N LEU A 41 10.93 -15.81 -4.97
CA LEU A 41 11.19 -16.56 -6.20
C LEU A 41 12.66 -17.00 -6.29
N LEU A 42 13.59 -16.10 -5.98
CA LEU A 42 15.02 -16.39 -5.98
C LEU A 42 15.37 -17.48 -4.96
N LEU A 43 14.82 -17.40 -3.75
CA LEU A 43 15.02 -18.39 -2.71
C LEU A 43 14.50 -19.77 -3.14
N LEU A 44 13.30 -19.81 -3.74
CA LEU A 44 12.71 -21.04 -4.27
C LEU A 44 13.59 -21.64 -5.38
N LEU A 45 14.10 -20.82 -6.30
CA LEU A 45 14.99 -21.25 -7.37
C LEU A 45 16.30 -21.83 -6.82
N LEU A 46 16.94 -21.13 -5.87
CA LEU A 46 18.18 -21.59 -5.23
C LEU A 46 18.00 -22.95 -4.57
N LEU A 47 16.88 -23.12 -3.90
CA LEU A 47 16.57 -24.37 -3.23
C LEU A 47 16.23 -25.49 -4.22
N LEU A 48 15.51 -25.21 -5.30
CA LEU A 48 15.29 -26.19 -6.37
C LEU A 48 16.62 -26.66 -6.97
N LEU A 49 17.55 -25.73 -7.18
CA LEU A 49 18.91 -26.04 -7.65
C LEU A 49 19.66 -26.94 -6.65
N LEU A 50 19.56 -26.65 -5.35
CA LEU A 50 20.17 -27.47 -4.31
C LEU A 50 19.61 -28.89 -4.29
N LEU A 51 18.29 -29.03 -4.44
CA LEU A 51 17.62 -30.34 -4.54
C LEU A 51 18.09 -31.11 -5.79
N LEU A 52 18.17 -30.43 -6.94
CA LEU A 52 18.67 -31.03 -8.18
C LEU A 52 20.11 -31.50 -8.05
N LEU A 53 20.98 -30.70 -7.42
CA LEU A 53 22.37 -31.06 -7.16
C LEU A 53 22.47 -32.29 -6.26
N LEU A 54 21.66 -32.36 -5.19
CA LEU A 54 21.60 -33.51 -4.30
C LEU A 54 21.15 -34.77 -5.04
N LEU A 55 20.14 -34.65 -5.90
CA LEU A 55 19.66 -35.75 -6.73
C LEU A 55 20.72 -36.22 -7.74
N LEU A 56 21.45 -35.28 -8.37
CA LEU A 56 22.54 -35.59 -9.29
C LEU A 56 23.68 -36.31 -8.57
N LEU A 57 24.04 -35.87 -7.36
CA LEU A 57 25.04 -36.54 -6.53
C LEU A 57 24.62 -37.96 -6.19
N LEU A 58 23.35 -38.17 -5.84
CA LEU A 58 22.79 -39.50 -5.58
C LEU A 58 22.83 -40.39 -6.82
N LEU A 59 22.49 -39.85 -7.99
CA LEU A 59 22.55 -40.57 -9.26
C LEU A 59 23.98 -40.95 -9.64
N LEU A 60 24.93 -40.01 -9.49
CA LEU A 60 26.34 -40.24 -9.75
C LEU A 60 26.89 -41.33 -8.83
N LEU A 61 26.53 -41.26 -7.54
CA LEU A 61 26.87 -42.28 -6.56
C LEU A 61 26.31 -43.63 -7.03
N LEU A 62 25.03 -43.72 -7.38
CA LEU A 62 24.42 -44.96 -7.89
C LEU A 62 25.14 -45.52 -9.13
N LEU A 63 25.55 -44.65 -10.06
CA LEU A 63 26.22 -45.03 -11.29
C LEU A 63 27.65 -45.55 -11.06
N LEU A 64 28.39 -44.92 -10.13
CA LEU A 64 29.74 -45.39 -9.72
C LEU A 64 29.71 -46.78 -9.08
N LEU A 65 28.54 -47.26 -8.69
CA LEU A 65 28.34 -48.53 -8.01
C LEU A 65 27.87 -49.65 -8.93
N LEU A 66 27.58 -49.35 -10.20
CA LEU A 66 27.31 -50.37 -11.19
C LEU A 66 28.61 -51.15 -11.46
N PRO A 67 28.59 -52.50 -11.38
CA PRO A 67 29.78 -53.29 -11.66
C PRO A 67 30.21 -53.08 -13.12
N PRO A 68 31.53 -53.07 -13.40
CA PRO A 68 32.00 -53.04 -14.78
C PRO A 68 31.50 -54.29 -15.53
N PRO A 69 31.27 -54.19 -16.85
CA PRO A 69 30.87 -55.33 -17.66
C PRO A 69 31.90 -56.46 -17.54
N PRO A 70 31.46 -57.73 -17.42
CA PRO A 70 32.37 -58.84 -17.19
C PRO A 70 33.32 -59.03 -18.39
N PRO A 71 34.63 -59.26 -18.14
CA PRO A 71 35.56 -59.65 -19.20
C PRO A 71 35.25 -61.07 -19.73
N PRO A 72 35.69 -61.42 -20.95
CA PRO A 72 35.52 -62.76 -21.51
C PRO A 72 36.14 -63.87 -20.63
N PRO A 73 35.57 -65.10 -20.60
CA PRO A 73 35.83 -66.09 -19.55
C PRO A 73 37.25 -66.72 -19.60
N PRO A 74 38.04 -66.65 -18.51
CA PRO A 74 39.25 -67.45 -18.29
C PRO A 74 38.96 -68.76 -17.51
N PRO A 75 39.90 -69.73 -17.44
CA PRO A 75 39.72 -71.03 -16.77
C PRO A 75 39.44 -70.93 -15.24
N PRO A 76 38.78 -71.93 -14.62
CA PRO A 76 38.11 -71.80 -13.32
C PRO A 76 39.08 -71.67 -12.12
N PRO A 77 39.08 -70.52 -11.42
CA PRO A 77 39.83 -70.28 -10.18
C PRO A 77 39.01 -70.61 -8.91
N PRO A 78 39.63 -70.63 -7.71
CA PRO A 78 38.91 -70.76 -6.44
C PRO A 78 37.85 -69.67 -6.23
N PRO A 79 36.77 -69.95 -5.48
CA PRO A 79 35.65 -69.02 -5.32
C PRO A 79 36.11 -67.74 -4.58
N PRO A 80 35.84 -66.55 -5.14
CA PRO A 80 36.20 -65.30 -4.51
C PRO A 80 35.32 -65.02 -3.28
N PRO A 81 35.81 -64.24 -2.30
CA PRO A 81 34.97 -63.76 -1.20
C PRO A 81 33.81 -62.90 -1.71
N PRO A 82 32.64 -62.92 -1.03
CA PRO A 82 31.49 -62.13 -1.42
C PRO A 82 31.79 -60.62 -1.36
N PRO A 83 31.30 -59.81 -2.32
CA PRO A 83 31.55 -58.39 -2.34
C PRO A 83 30.80 -57.68 -1.19
N LEU A 84 31.55 -57.02 -0.29
CA LEU A 84 31.01 -56.21 0.81
C LEU A 84 30.43 -54.85 0.36
N ILE A 85 30.46 -54.56 -0.94
CA ILE A 85 30.04 -53.27 -1.50
C ILE A 85 28.54 -53.08 -1.32
N LEU A 86 27.73 -54.09 -1.63
CA LEU A 86 26.27 -54.04 -1.59
C LEU A 86 25.70 -53.68 -0.20
N PRO A 87 26.10 -54.33 0.92
CA PRO A 87 25.60 -53.95 2.25
C PRO A 87 26.07 -52.55 2.69
N CYS A 88 27.29 -52.13 2.31
CA CYS A 88 27.77 -50.77 2.58
C CYS A 88 26.87 -49.72 1.90
N LEU A 89 26.42 -50.00 0.66
CA LEU A 89 25.51 -49.13 -0.07
C LEU A 89 24.12 -49.07 0.50
N LEU A 90 23.58 -50.22 0.91
CA LEU A 90 22.28 -50.27 1.53
C LEU A 90 22.29 -49.45 2.82
N LEU A 91 23.38 -49.51 3.60
CA LEU A 91 23.59 -48.69 4.78
C LEU A 91 23.72 -47.19 4.45
N LEU A 92 24.46 -46.84 3.39
CA LEU A 92 24.59 -45.45 2.93
C LEU A 92 23.24 -44.87 2.45
N LEU A 93 22.47 -45.65 1.68
CA LEU A 93 21.13 -45.26 1.24
C LEU A 93 20.17 -45.13 2.42
N LEU A 94 20.22 -46.06 3.37
CA LEU A 94 19.44 -46.04 4.61
C LEU A 94 19.75 -44.80 5.45
N LEU A 95 21.00 -44.31 5.43
CA LEU A 95 21.40 -43.08 6.11
C LEU A 95 21.03 -41.81 5.31
N LEU A 96 21.10 -41.87 3.98
CA LEU A 96 20.80 -40.72 3.12
C LEU A 96 19.30 -40.44 2.98
N LEU A 97 18.47 -41.47 2.98
CA LEU A 97 17.01 -41.34 2.91
C LEU A 97 16.41 -40.45 4.03
N PRO A 98 16.69 -40.67 5.34
CA PRO A 98 16.19 -39.81 6.39
C PRO A 98 16.77 -38.40 6.31
N LEU A 99 18.02 -38.23 5.84
CA LEU A 99 18.61 -36.92 5.60
C LEU A 99 17.84 -36.15 4.51
N LEU A 100 17.50 -36.82 3.40
CA LEU A 100 16.69 -36.26 2.32
C LEU A 100 15.29 -35.88 2.83
N LEU A 101 14.66 -36.75 3.62
CA LEU A 101 13.34 -36.48 4.20
C LEU A 101 13.38 -35.29 5.16
N LEU A 102 14.41 -35.20 6.01
CA LEU A 102 14.63 -34.06 6.89
C LEU A 102 14.83 -32.77 6.10
N PHE A 103 15.63 -32.82 5.03
CA PHE A 103 15.83 -31.69 4.14
C PHE A 103 14.52 -31.23 3.48
N LEU A 104 13.70 -32.16 3.00
CA LEU A 104 12.39 -31.88 2.43
C LEU A 104 11.44 -31.26 3.46
N LEU A 105 11.45 -31.77 4.70
CA LEU A 105 10.64 -31.23 5.79
C LEU A 105 11.08 -29.80 6.15
N LEU A 106 12.39 -29.55 6.25
CA LEU A 106 12.95 -28.23 6.51
C LEU A 106 12.55 -27.24 5.41
N LEU A 107 12.62 -27.67 4.16
CA LEU A 107 12.13 -26.92 3.01
C LEU A 107 10.65 -26.59 3.18
N LEU A 108 9.80 -27.58 3.42
CA LEU A 108 8.35 -27.35 3.57
C LEU A 108 8.07 -26.34 4.69
N LEU A 109 8.77 -26.45 5.82
CA LEU A 109 8.67 -25.52 6.94
C LEU A 109 9.10 -24.09 6.54
N LEU A 110 10.21 -23.96 5.81
CA LEU A 110 10.70 -22.67 5.31
C LEU A 110 9.67 -22.03 4.37
N LEU A 111 9.09 -22.82 3.45
CA LEU A 111 8.06 -22.36 2.53
C LEU A 111 6.81 -21.90 3.29
N LEU A 112 6.37 -22.66 4.30
CA LEU A 112 5.23 -22.30 5.15
C LEU A 112 5.49 -20.99 5.91
N LEU A 113 6.67 -20.86 6.53
CA LEU A 113 7.07 -19.65 7.23
C LEU A 113 7.05 -18.43 6.30
N LEU A 114 7.54 -18.60 5.08
CA LEU A 114 7.60 -17.55 4.08
C LEU A 114 6.21 -17.16 3.57
N LEU A 115 5.32 -18.14 3.37
CA LEU A 115 3.91 -17.89 3.06
C LEU A 115 3.22 -17.12 4.19
N LEU A 116 3.46 -17.49 5.45
CA LEU A 116 2.94 -16.78 6.61
C LEU A 116 3.44 -15.33 6.64
N LEU A 117 4.73 -15.11 6.38
CA LEU A 117 5.31 -13.77 6.31
C LEU A 117 4.67 -12.94 5.19
N LEU A 118 4.45 -13.53 4.01
CA LEU A 118 3.76 -12.87 2.91
C LEU A 118 2.32 -12.49 3.29
N LEU A 119 1.58 -13.40 3.93
CA LEU A 119 0.22 -13.14 4.42
C LEU A 119 0.19 -12.01 5.44
N LEU A 120 1.14 -12.01 6.39
CA LEU A 120 1.28 -10.94 7.38
C LEU A 120 1.57 -9.60 6.72
N LEU A 121 2.46 -9.56 5.73
CA LEU A 121 2.75 -8.35 4.97
C LEU A 121 1.51 -7.86 4.22
N LEU A 122 0.77 -8.76 3.57
CA LEU A 122 -0.48 -8.44 2.88
C LEU A 122 -1.53 -7.86 3.84
N LEU A 123 -1.66 -8.44 5.03
CA LEU A 123 -2.55 -7.93 6.07
C LEU A 123 -2.13 -6.54 6.54
N LEU A 124 -0.84 -6.31 6.76
CA LEU A 124 -0.29 -5.00 7.12
C LEU A 124 -0.56 -3.96 6.02
N LEU A 125 -0.36 -4.35 4.75
CA LEU A 125 -0.68 -3.55 3.57
C LEU A 125 -2.17 -3.16 3.55
N LEU A 126 -3.06 -4.13 3.77
CA LEU A 126 -4.50 -3.88 3.82
C LEU A 126 -4.86 -2.91 4.95
N LEU A 127 -4.30 -3.11 6.15
CA LEU A 127 -4.52 -2.23 7.29
C LEU A 127 -4.04 -0.80 7.01
N LEU A 128 -2.86 -0.66 6.40
CA LEU A 128 -2.32 0.64 6.01
C LEU A 128 -3.23 1.32 4.99
N LEU A 129 -3.72 0.59 3.98
CA LEU A 129 -4.66 1.11 2.99
C LEU A 129 -5.97 1.56 3.65
N LEU A 130 -6.50 0.79 4.61
CA LEU A 130 -7.71 1.16 5.36
C LEU A 130 -7.49 2.44 6.18
N LEU A 131 -6.38 2.54 6.90
CA LEU A 131 -6.01 3.74 7.65
C LEU A 131 -5.90 4.96 6.74
N LEU A 132 -5.31 4.76 5.56
CA LEU A 132 -5.13 5.79 4.55
C LEU A 132 -6.47 6.28 3.99
N LEU A 133 -7.38 5.35 3.71
CA LEU A 133 -8.75 5.67 3.29
C LEU A 133 -9.51 6.44 4.37
N LEU A 134 -9.38 6.02 5.63
CA LEU A 134 -9.98 6.71 6.77
C LEU A 134 -9.46 8.14 6.90
N LEU A 135 -8.15 8.34 6.76
CA LEU A 135 -7.52 9.67 6.79
C LEU A 135 -8.06 10.56 5.66
N LEU A 136 -8.17 10.02 4.44
CA LEU A 136 -8.73 10.73 3.30
C LEU A 136 -10.20 11.13 3.56
N LEU A 137 -11.00 10.22 4.10
CA LEU A 137 -12.40 10.48 4.45
C LEU A 137 -12.51 11.58 5.51
N LEU A 138 -11.69 11.51 6.56
CA LEU A 138 -11.65 12.52 7.62
C LEU A 138 -11.28 13.90 7.06
N LEU A 139 -10.29 13.96 6.15
CA LEU A 139 -9.92 15.21 5.49
C LEU A 139 -11.06 15.74 4.62
N LEU A 140 -11.72 14.89 3.85
CA LEU A 140 -12.86 15.29 3.04
C LEU A 140 -14.00 15.85 3.91
N LEU A 141 -14.25 15.23 5.07
CA LEU A 141 -15.21 15.72 6.03
C LEU A 141 -14.81 17.10 6.59
N LEU A 142 -13.53 17.27 6.96
CA LEU A 142 -13.00 18.56 7.42
C LEU A 142 -13.12 19.64 6.34
N LEU A 143 -12.83 19.28 5.09
CA LEU A 143 -12.96 20.15 3.92
C LEU A 143 -14.42 20.62 3.75
N LEU A 144 -15.36 19.67 3.82
CA LEU A 144 -16.78 19.95 3.73
C LEU A 144 -17.25 20.88 4.86
N LEU A 145 -16.80 20.61 6.09
CA LEU A 145 -17.11 21.45 7.25
C LEU A 145 -16.58 22.87 7.09
N LEU A 146 -15.34 23.02 6.61
CA LEU A 146 -14.74 24.32 6.33
C LEU A 146 -15.52 25.08 5.25
N LEU A 147 -15.92 24.40 4.18
CA LEU A 147 -16.73 24.98 3.12
C LEU A 147 -18.09 25.44 3.64
N LEU A 148 -18.74 24.64 4.49
CA LEU A 148 -20.00 25.00 5.13
C LEU A 148 -19.85 26.24 6.02
N LEU A 149 -18.80 26.28 6.84
CA LEU A 149 -18.51 27.44 7.68
C LEU A 149 -18.27 28.70 6.85
N LEU A 150 -17.53 28.58 5.75
CA LEU A 150 -17.26 29.66 4.82
C LEU A 150 -18.54 30.18 4.16
N LEU A 151 -19.43 29.27 3.75
CA LEU A 151 -20.74 29.62 3.20
C LEU A 151 -21.60 30.36 4.24
N LEU A 152 -21.61 29.89 5.49
CA LEU A 152 -22.33 30.54 6.58
C LEU A 152 -21.80 31.96 6.83
N LEU A 153 -20.47 32.13 6.84
CA LEU A 153 -19.84 33.44 7.00
C LEU A 153 -20.21 34.39 5.85
N LEU A 154 -20.21 33.89 4.62
CA LEU A 154 -20.61 34.66 3.44
C LEU A 154 -22.08 35.11 3.55
N LEU A 155 -22.96 34.20 3.97
CA LEU A 155 -24.38 34.50 4.19
C LEU A 155 -24.57 35.58 5.26
N LEU A 156 -23.85 35.48 6.38
CA LEU A 156 -23.88 36.47 7.45
C LEU A 156 -23.40 37.84 6.95
N LEU A 157 -22.31 37.88 6.20
CA LEU A 157 -21.78 39.12 5.62
C LEU A 157 -22.79 39.75 4.65
N LEU A 158 -23.44 38.94 3.81
CA LEU A 158 -24.48 39.41 2.89
C LEU A 158 -25.67 39.99 3.65
N LEU A 159 -26.12 39.32 4.72
CA LEU A 159 -27.21 39.80 5.57
C LEU A 159 -26.86 41.15 6.23
N LEU A 160 -25.64 41.28 6.75
CA LEU A 160 -25.14 42.52 7.34
C LEU A 160 -25.11 43.66 6.31
N LEU A 161 -24.64 43.39 5.09
CA LEU A 161 -24.61 44.36 4.01
C LEU A 161 -26.03 44.81 3.63
N LEU A 162 -26.98 43.87 3.54
CA LEU A 162 -28.38 44.17 3.26
C LEU A 162 -28.99 45.06 4.35
N LEU A 163 -28.73 44.74 5.62
CA LEU A 163 -29.18 45.54 6.76
C LEU A 163 -28.61 46.95 6.71
N LEU A 164 -27.32 47.10 6.41
CA LEU A 164 -26.66 48.40 6.27
C LEU A 164 -27.28 49.22 5.13
N LEU A 165 -27.55 48.58 3.99
CA LEU A 165 -28.19 49.23 2.84
C LEU A 165 -29.60 49.70 3.19
N LEU A 166 -30.38 48.86 3.90
CA LEU A 166 -31.71 49.21 4.37
C LEU A 166 -31.67 50.42 5.32
N LEU A 167 -30.73 50.43 6.25
CA LEU A 167 -30.52 51.55 7.18
C LEU A 167 -30.17 52.84 6.43
N LEU A 168 -29.25 52.76 5.47
CA LEU A 168 -28.87 53.91 4.65
C LEU A 168 -30.07 54.47 3.86
N LEU A 169 -30.86 53.58 3.25
CA LEU A 169 -32.08 53.96 2.53
C LEU A 169 -33.08 54.66 3.46
N LEU A 170 -33.26 54.14 4.67
CA LEU A 170 -34.13 54.74 5.68
C LEU A 170 -33.68 56.16 6.05
N VAL A 171 -32.37 56.34 6.29
CA VAL A 171 -31.79 57.65 6.60
C VAL A 171 -32.01 58.63 5.44
N LEU A 172 -31.76 58.19 4.20
CA LEU A 172 -31.97 59.01 3.01
C LEU A 172 -33.44 59.45 2.88
N LEU A 173 -34.38 58.53 3.12
CA LEU A 173 -35.81 58.81 3.09
C LEU A 173 -36.21 59.85 4.15
N LEU A 174 -35.68 59.71 5.37
CA LEU A 174 -35.91 60.67 6.46
C LEU A 174 -35.37 62.06 6.13
N LEU A 175 -34.17 62.14 5.55
CA LEU A 175 -33.58 63.40 5.11
C LEU A 175 -34.41 64.06 4.00
N LEU A 176 -34.89 63.28 3.03
CA LEU A 176 -35.77 63.77 1.97
C LEU A 176 -37.08 64.32 2.55
N LEU A 177 -37.70 63.59 3.49
CA LEU A 177 -38.91 64.05 4.17
C LEU A 177 -38.69 65.36 4.92
N LEU A 178 -37.59 65.47 5.67
CA LEU A 178 -37.22 66.70 6.38
C LEU A 178 -37.04 67.88 5.41
N LEU A 179 -36.35 67.67 4.30
CA LEU A 179 -36.18 68.69 3.27
C LEU A 179 -37.52 69.16 2.70
N LEU A 180 -38.43 68.23 2.41
CA LEU A 180 -39.77 68.55 1.92
C LEU A 180 -40.57 69.37 2.95
N LEU A 181 -40.48 69.02 4.23
CA LEU A 181 -41.12 69.78 5.32
C LEU A 181 -40.56 71.20 5.43
N LEU A 182 -39.24 71.37 5.33
CA LEU A 182 -38.59 72.69 5.35
C LEU A 182 -39.02 73.55 4.16
N LEU A 183 -39.08 72.99 2.96
CA LEU A 183 -39.55 73.69 1.76
C LEU A 183 -41.02 74.11 1.90
N HIS A 184 -41.87 73.24 2.44
CA HIS A 184 -43.28 73.55 2.68
C HIS A 184 -43.45 74.71 3.69
N HIS A 185 -42.71 74.67 4.81
CA HIS A 185 -42.73 75.72 5.81
C HIS A 185 -42.25 77.07 5.24
N HIS A 186 -41.20 77.06 4.40
CA HIS A 186 -40.71 78.28 3.77
C HIS A 186 -41.75 78.90 2.82
N HIS A 187 -42.49 78.09 2.07
CA HIS A 187 -43.56 78.59 1.19
C HIS A 187 -44.68 79.28 1.97
N HIS A 188 -45.06 78.75 3.14
CA HIS A 188 -46.15 79.31 3.94
C HIS A 188 -45.79 80.66 4.60
N HIS A 189 -44.51 80.95 4.82
CA HIS A 189 -44.06 82.25 5.35
C HIS A 189 -43.77 83.31 4.27
N ARG A 190 -43.74 82.93 2.99
CA ARG A 190 -43.50 83.85 1.86
C ARG A 190 -44.78 84.32 1.16
N SER A 191 -45.96 83.89 1.60
CA SER A 191 -47.23 84.48 1.18
C SER A 191 -47.50 85.74 2.01
N PRO A 192 -47.42 86.96 1.42
CA PRO A 192 -47.77 88.22 2.09
C PRO A 192 -49.27 88.33 2.40
#